data_AF-M7BR88-F1
#
_entry.id   AF-M7BR88-F1
#
_cell.length_a   1.000
_cell.length_b   1.000
_cell.length_c   1.000
_cell.angle_alpha   90.00
_cell.angle_beta   90.00
_cell.angle_gamma   90.00
#
_symmetry.space_group_name_H-M   'P 1'
#
loop_
_entity.id
_entity.type
_entity.pdbx_description
1 polymer ?
#
loop_
_entity_poly.entity_id
_entity_poly.type
_entity_poly.pdbx_seq_one_letter_code
_entity_poly.pdbx_strand_id
1 'polypeptide(L)'
;MLALLAGLLLSLASGASWRGVRGQESPPGSRFVCTSLPLDAAPSGCPLPPVPMQGGALPSEEELKATVLQLRETILQQKETIGNQRETIRELTSKLSRCESFPGPDRKPGTGGGRKEFAKGKDTMGDLPRDPTQVIDQLSRTMQTLKGWLENLEHQLRANVSYAALPNELREMLQRRLGDLERQLLSKVAELEDEKSLLHNETSAHRQKTETALSALLERVSELEKGSSAFKSPDEFKVGLPLRTNYLYGKIKKTLPELYAFTVCLWLRSSASPGIGTPFSYAVPGQANEIVLIEWGNNPIELLINDKVAQLPLFISDGKWHHICVTWTTRDGMWEAFQDGEKLGTGENLAPWHPIKPGGVLILGQEQDTVGGRFDATQAFVGEMSQFNIWDRVLKAEDIMNIANCSTNMPGNIIPWVDNNVDVFGGATKWPVETCEERLLDL
;
A
#
# COMPACT_ATOMS: atom_id res chain seq x y z
N MET A 1 43.87 45.79 -64.68
CA MET A 1 43.82 45.35 -66.09
C MET A 1 43.32 43.91 -66.07
N LEU A 2 42.17 43.63 -66.68
CA LEU A 2 42.01 43.03 -68.02
C LEU A 2 42.49 41.55 -68.08
N ALA A 3 41.79 40.59 -68.69
CA ALA A 3 40.36 40.44 -69.05
C ALA A 3 40.16 39.13 -69.88
N LEU A 4 39.05 38.41 -69.67
CA LEU A 4 38.24 37.69 -70.72
C LEU A 4 38.98 36.57 -71.52
N LEU A 5 38.41 35.69 -72.37
CA LEU A 5 37.10 35.10 -72.75
C LEU A 5 37.45 33.77 -73.52
N ALA A 6 36.63 32.74 -73.81
CA ALA A 6 35.21 32.37 -73.66
C ALA A 6 35.15 30.81 -73.54
N GLY A 7 34.03 30.08 -73.43
CA GLY A 7 32.60 30.43 -73.38
C GLY A 7 31.81 30.03 -74.65
N LEU A 8 30.77 29.20 -74.52
CA LEU A 8 29.61 29.13 -75.43
C LEU A 8 28.37 28.57 -74.71
N LEU A 9 27.18 28.73 -75.31
CA LEU A 9 25.85 28.55 -74.71
C LEU A 9 24.90 27.75 -75.64
N LEU A 10 23.66 27.54 -75.16
CA LEU A 10 22.44 27.16 -75.90
C LEU A 10 22.27 25.67 -76.29
N SER A 11 21.04 25.11 -76.43
CA SER A 11 19.71 25.45 -75.85
C SER A 11 18.64 24.42 -76.29
N LEU A 12 17.49 24.36 -75.59
CA LEU A 12 16.22 23.68 -75.96
C LEU A 12 16.30 22.13 -75.98
N ALA A 13 15.38 21.30 -75.45
CA ALA A 13 13.94 21.36 -75.10
C ALA A 13 12.96 20.96 -76.24
N SER A 14 12.48 19.69 -76.22
CA SER A 14 11.10 19.23 -76.54
C SER A 14 10.97 17.70 -76.74
N GLY A 15 9.78 17.13 -76.48
CA GLY A 15 9.22 16.01 -77.27
C GLY A 15 9.43 14.56 -76.78
N ALA A 16 8.35 13.91 -76.31
CA ALA A 16 8.25 12.47 -76.04
C ALA A 16 8.45 11.59 -77.32
N SER A 17 8.77 10.28 -77.27
CA SER A 17 7.78 9.23 -76.97
C SER A 17 8.30 7.76 -77.14
N TRP A 18 8.13 6.93 -76.09
CA TRP A 18 7.84 5.47 -76.07
C TRP A 18 8.84 4.35 -76.50
N ARG A 19 8.74 3.22 -75.75
CA ARG A 19 9.48 1.92 -75.77
C ARG A 19 10.89 1.94 -75.14
N GLY A 20 11.25 1.12 -74.14
CA GLY A 20 10.46 0.27 -73.23
C GLY A 20 10.82 -1.24 -73.26
N VAL A 21 11.39 -1.77 -72.15
CA VAL A 21 11.55 -3.19 -71.77
C VAL A 21 11.75 -3.27 -70.23
N ARG A 22 11.52 -4.46 -69.63
CA ARG A 22 11.56 -4.78 -68.19
C ARG A 22 13.01 -4.80 -67.65
N GLY A 23 13.31 -4.66 -66.34
CA GLY A 23 12.46 -4.51 -65.15
C GLY A 23 12.94 -5.41 -64.00
N GLN A 24 12.58 -5.12 -62.74
CA GLN A 24 12.76 -6.03 -61.59
C GLN A 24 11.76 -5.73 -60.47
N GLU A 25 11.43 -6.73 -59.65
CA GLU A 25 10.32 -6.71 -58.68
C GLU A 25 10.78 -6.50 -57.22
N SER A 26 10.01 -5.74 -56.45
CA SER A 26 9.90 -5.86 -54.98
C SER A 26 8.56 -5.25 -54.52
N PRO A 27 7.94 -5.73 -53.42
CA PRO A 27 6.53 -5.43 -53.12
C PRO A 27 6.32 -4.10 -52.38
N PRO A 28 5.27 -3.32 -52.71
CA PRO A 28 4.91 -2.12 -51.95
C PRO A 28 4.15 -2.47 -50.66
N GLY A 29 4.49 -1.82 -49.55
CA GLY A 29 3.81 -1.99 -48.26
C GLY A 29 2.37 -1.45 -48.25
N SER A 30 1.51 -2.06 -47.42
CA SER A 30 0.10 -1.71 -47.24
C SER A 30 -0.10 -0.38 -46.51
N ARG A 31 -0.03 0.72 -47.25
CA ARG A 31 -0.36 2.06 -46.74
C ARG A 31 -1.88 2.21 -46.59
N PHE A 32 -2.39 1.86 -45.41
CA PHE A 32 -3.80 2.09 -45.06
C PHE A 32 -4.15 3.58 -45.09
N VAL A 33 -5.25 3.92 -45.77
CA VAL A 33 -5.81 5.27 -45.84
C VAL A 33 -7.26 5.20 -45.36
N CYS A 34 -7.54 5.81 -44.20
CA CYS A 34 -8.89 5.86 -43.66
C CYS A 34 -9.64 7.08 -44.23
N THR A 35 -10.55 6.85 -45.16
CA THR A 35 -11.59 7.82 -45.57
C THR A 35 -12.92 7.46 -44.92
N SER A 36 -13.53 8.40 -44.22
CA SER A 36 -14.85 8.23 -43.60
C SER A 36 -15.96 8.15 -44.65
N LEU A 37 -16.74 7.06 -44.66
CA LEU A 37 -17.97 6.95 -45.43
C LEU A 37 -19.17 7.48 -44.62
N PRO A 38 -20.15 8.14 -45.25
CA PRO A 38 -21.36 8.62 -44.58
C PRO A 38 -22.34 7.47 -44.29
N LEU A 39 -23.15 7.65 -43.25
CA LEU A 39 -24.30 6.81 -42.91
C LEU A 39 -25.43 7.06 -43.91
N ASP A 40 -25.46 6.31 -45.02
CA ASP A 40 -26.67 5.79 -45.71
C ASP A 40 -26.29 5.20 -47.09
N ALA A 41 -25.72 3.98 -47.08
CA ALA A 41 -25.48 3.18 -48.28
C ALA A 41 -25.90 1.73 -48.03
N ALA A 42 -26.91 1.25 -48.79
CA ALA A 42 -27.46 -0.09 -48.64
C ALA A 42 -26.49 -1.18 -49.18
N PRO A 43 -26.46 -2.39 -48.59
CA PRO A 43 -25.44 -3.40 -48.90
C PRO A 43 -25.77 -4.23 -50.15
N SER A 44 -25.27 -3.80 -51.31
CA SER A 44 -25.39 -4.52 -52.59
C SER A 44 -24.11 -5.27 -53.01
N GLY A 45 -23.87 -6.42 -52.37
CA GLY A 45 -23.10 -7.53 -52.95
C GLY A 45 -21.57 -7.43 -52.97
N CYS A 46 -20.91 -8.15 -52.05
CA CYS A 46 -19.54 -8.64 -52.20
C CYS A 46 -19.52 -10.13 -51.83
N PRO A 47 -19.00 -11.04 -52.70
CA PRO A 47 -18.97 -12.47 -52.42
C PRO A 47 -17.82 -12.83 -51.46
N LEU A 48 -18.14 -13.57 -50.39
CA LEU A 48 -17.14 -14.17 -49.50
C LEU A 48 -16.87 -15.64 -49.91
N PRO A 49 -15.64 -16.14 -49.73
CA PRO A 49 -15.32 -17.55 -49.95
C PRO A 49 -15.94 -18.44 -48.87
N PRO A 50 -16.27 -19.71 -49.17
CA PRO A 50 -16.92 -20.61 -48.22
C PRO A 50 -15.97 -21.09 -47.12
N VAL A 51 -16.41 -20.99 -45.86
CA VAL A 51 -15.79 -21.61 -44.69
C VAL A 51 -16.66 -22.80 -44.25
N PRO A 52 -16.11 -23.97 -43.87
CA PRO A 52 -16.93 -25.11 -43.46
C PRO A 52 -17.73 -24.81 -42.19
N MET A 53 -19.02 -25.16 -42.18
CA MET A 53 -19.82 -25.10 -40.96
C MET A 53 -19.55 -26.30 -40.06
N GLN A 54 -19.40 -26.05 -38.76
CA GLN A 54 -19.56 -27.04 -37.71
C GLN A 54 -20.52 -26.49 -36.65
N GLY A 55 -21.39 -27.36 -36.13
CA GLY A 55 -22.67 -26.94 -35.57
C GLY A 55 -22.62 -26.20 -34.24
N GLY A 56 -23.18 -24.99 -34.21
CA GLY A 56 -23.57 -24.26 -33.01
C GLY A 56 -24.68 -23.27 -33.37
N ALA A 57 -25.75 -23.21 -32.58
CA ALA A 57 -26.82 -22.25 -32.82
C ALA A 57 -26.34 -20.84 -32.43
N LEU A 58 -26.17 -19.97 -33.43
CA LEU A 58 -25.89 -18.56 -33.19
C LEU A 58 -27.14 -17.90 -32.53
N PRO A 59 -26.99 -17.19 -31.39
CA PRO A 59 -28.05 -16.31 -30.89
C PRO A 59 -28.38 -15.25 -31.94
N SER A 60 -29.61 -14.74 -31.95
CA SER A 60 -29.96 -13.74 -32.95
C SER A 60 -29.21 -12.42 -32.70
N GLU A 61 -28.97 -11.65 -33.76
CA GLU A 61 -28.38 -10.30 -33.64
C GLU A 61 -29.27 -9.38 -32.77
N GLU A 62 -30.54 -9.73 -32.58
CA GLU A 62 -31.52 -9.03 -31.77
C GLU A 62 -31.40 -9.38 -30.28
N GLU A 63 -31.08 -10.64 -29.92
CA GLU A 63 -30.75 -11.02 -28.54
C GLU A 63 -29.46 -10.33 -28.04
N LEU A 64 -28.46 -10.21 -28.92
CA LEU A 64 -27.23 -9.46 -28.62
C LEU A 64 -27.52 -7.95 -28.41
N LYS A 65 -28.44 -7.37 -29.19
CA LYS A 65 -28.87 -5.97 -28.97
C LYS A 65 -29.69 -5.81 -27.69
N ALA A 66 -30.58 -6.75 -27.38
CA ALA A 66 -31.39 -6.72 -26.16
C ALA A 66 -30.53 -6.84 -24.89
N THR A 67 -29.58 -7.77 -24.86
CA THR A 67 -28.66 -7.94 -23.73
C THR A 67 -27.74 -6.73 -23.52
N VAL A 68 -27.24 -6.11 -24.60
CA VAL A 68 -26.47 -4.85 -24.49
C VAL A 68 -27.31 -3.69 -23.93
N LEU A 69 -28.59 -3.58 -24.30
CA LEU A 69 -29.49 -2.57 -23.72
C LEU A 69 -29.78 -2.85 -22.23
N GLN A 70 -30.06 -4.10 -21.86
CA GLN A 70 -30.28 -4.51 -20.47
C GLN A 70 -29.05 -4.26 -19.59
N LEU A 71 -27.83 -4.55 -20.08
CA LEU A 71 -26.59 -4.23 -19.39
C LEU A 71 -26.41 -2.72 -19.21
N ARG A 72 -26.72 -1.91 -20.23
CA ARG A 72 -26.65 -0.44 -20.15
C ARG A 72 -27.58 0.13 -19.08
N GLU A 73 -28.80 -0.39 -18.99
CA GLU A 73 -29.78 0.03 -17.96
C GLU A 73 -29.35 -0.41 -16.55
N THR A 74 -28.84 -1.64 -16.42
CA THR A 74 -28.26 -2.15 -15.15
C THR A 74 -27.10 -1.27 -14.65
N ILE A 75 -26.22 -0.84 -15.55
CA ILE A 75 -25.09 0.06 -15.23
C ILE A 75 -25.58 1.45 -14.76
N LEU A 76 -26.66 1.98 -15.36
CA LEU A 76 -27.25 3.24 -14.93
C LEU A 76 -27.86 3.13 -13.52
N GLN A 77 -28.59 2.05 -13.25
CA GLN A 77 -29.21 1.81 -11.94
C GLN A 77 -28.16 1.57 -10.83
N GLN A 78 -27.06 0.86 -11.14
CA GLN A 78 -25.92 0.74 -10.24
C GLN A 78 -25.25 2.10 -9.97
N LYS A 79 -25.07 2.93 -11.01
CA LYS A 79 -24.46 4.27 -10.86
C LYS A 79 -25.30 5.18 -9.95
N GLU A 80 -26.62 5.15 -10.06
CA GLU A 80 -27.53 5.88 -9.17
C GLU A 80 -27.44 5.37 -7.73
N THR A 81 -27.44 4.04 -7.55
CA THR A 81 -27.29 3.39 -6.23
C THR A 81 -26.00 3.79 -5.53
N ILE A 82 -24.87 3.78 -6.26
CA ILE A 82 -23.55 4.22 -5.77
C ILE A 82 -23.54 5.72 -5.46
N GLY A 83 -24.25 6.54 -6.22
CA GLY A 83 -24.45 7.96 -5.93
C GLY A 83 -25.12 8.18 -4.57
N ASN A 84 -26.24 7.49 -4.34
CA ASN A 84 -26.99 7.56 -3.08
C ASN A 84 -26.16 7.04 -1.89
N GLN A 85 -25.42 5.94 -2.05
CA GLN A 85 -24.50 5.42 -1.03
C GLN A 85 -23.37 6.42 -0.70
N ARG A 86 -22.83 7.12 -1.71
CA ARG A 86 -21.79 8.15 -1.51
C ARG A 86 -22.33 9.39 -0.78
N GLU A 87 -23.61 9.71 -0.96
CA GLU A 87 -24.28 10.79 -0.21
C GLU A 87 -24.51 10.40 1.26
N THR A 88 -25.02 9.20 1.54
CA THR A 88 -25.23 8.74 2.93
C THR A 88 -23.91 8.58 3.69
N ILE A 89 -22.84 8.10 3.05
CA ILE A 89 -21.49 8.10 3.63
C ILE A 89 -21.06 9.53 4.00
N ARG A 90 -21.24 10.51 3.10
CA ARG A 90 -20.90 11.92 3.38
C ARG A 90 -21.69 12.48 4.57
N GLU A 91 -22.98 12.14 4.68
CA GLU A 91 -23.80 12.55 5.81
C GLU A 91 -23.35 11.88 7.13
N LEU A 92 -23.02 10.59 7.10
CA LEU A 92 -22.51 9.85 8.25
C LEU A 92 -21.16 10.39 8.74
N THR A 93 -20.21 10.70 7.85
CA THR A 93 -18.93 11.34 8.21
C THR A 93 -19.13 12.75 8.81
N SER A 94 -20.14 13.48 8.33
CA SER A 94 -20.54 14.80 8.88
C SER A 94 -21.19 14.68 10.28
N LYS A 95 -21.85 13.55 10.57
CA LYS A 95 -22.35 13.22 11.92
C LYS A 95 -21.23 12.74 12.85
N LEU A 96 -20.30 11.92 12.35
CA LEU A 96 -19.18 11.37 13.13
C LEU A 96 -18.25 12.49 13.66
N SER A 97 -17.82 13.39 12.77
CA SER A 97 -16.92 14.50 13.13
C SER A 97 -17.52 15.47 14.17
N ARG A 98 -18.86 15.58 14.23
CA ARG A 98 -19.56 16.33 15.31
C ARG A 98 -19.51 15.62 16.65
N CYS A 99 -19.46 14.29 16.69
CA CYS A 99 -19.24 13.52 17.91
C CYS A 99 -17.78 13.58 18.37
N GLU A 100 -16.83 13.57 17.43
CA GLU A 100 -15.39 13.72 17.70
C GLU A 100 -14.99 15.13 18.17
N SER A 101 -15.86 16.13 17.99
CA SER A 101 -15.64 17.53 18.37
C SER A 101 -15.75 17.83 19.88
N PHE A 102 -15.58 16.84 20.76
CA PHE A 102 -15.58 16.99 22.23
C PHE A 102 -14.21 16.68 22.84
N PRO A 103 -13.35 17.69 23.09
CA PRO A 103 -12.08 17.48 23.78
C PRO A 103 -12.27 17.27 25.29
N GLY A 104 -11.47 16.37 25.86
CA GLY A 104 -11.25 16.32 27.32
C GLY A 104 -10.56 17.59 27.83
N PRO A 105 -10.69 17.91 29.14
CA PRO A 105 -10.32 19.22 29.65
C PRO A 105 -8.82 19.35 29.95
N ASP A 106 -8.17 20.34 29.34
CA ASP A 106 -7.11 21.07 30.03
C ASP A 106 -6.98 22.53 29.53
N ARG A 107 -6.57 23.42 30.44
CA ARG A 107 -6.25 24.85 30.28
C ARG A 107 -7.39 25.84 29.93
N LYS A 108 -7.40 26.94 30.70
CA LYS A 108 -8.11 28.22 30.54
C LYS A 108 -7.07 29.36 30.69
N PRO A 109 -7.38 30.67 30.47
CA PRO A 109 -8.65 31.30 30.12
C PRO A 109 -8.62 32.20 28.84
N GLY A 110 -9.79 32.64 28.34
CA GLY A 110 -9.86 33.56 27.18
C GLY A 110 -11.28 34.05 26.80
N THR A 111 -11.90 34.86 27.66
CA THR A 111 -13.08 35.75 27.46
C THR A 111 -13.91 35.74 26.15
N GLY A 112 -15.24 35.58 26.31
CA GLY A 112 -16.29 35.97 25.34
C GLY A 112 -17.11 34.77 24.78
N GLY A 113 -18.43 34.84 24.59
CA GLY A 113 -19.39 35.89 24.96
C GLY A 113 -20.64 35.91 24.06
N GLY A 114 -21.68 35.11 24.34
CA GLY A 114 -22.93 35.13 23.55
C GLY A 114 -24.00 34.12 23.98
N ARG A 115 -25.24 34.60 24.16
CA ARG A 115 -26.44 33.81 24.52
C ARG A 115 -26.88 32.84 23.40
N LYS A 116 -27.39 31.67 23.78
CA LYS A 116 -28.81 31.29 23.58
C LYS A 116 -29.20 30.06 24.38
N GLU A 117 -30.35 30.11 25.04
CA GLU A 117 -31.06 28.95 25.58
C GLU A 117 -31.81 28.22 24.45
N PHE A 118 -32.00 26.90 24.58
CA PHE A 118 -33.31 26.26 24.31
C PHE A 118 -33.37 24.81 24.80
N ALA A 119 -34.58 24.43 25.24
CA ALA A 119 -35.15 23.07 25.31
C ALA A 119 -34.46 21.96 26.14
N LYS A 120 -35.22 21.48 27.13
CA LYS A 120 -35.07 20.21 27.86
C LYS A 120 -34.89 18.99 26.92
N GLY A 121 -33.88 18.18 27.18
CA GLY A 121 -33.91 16.71 27.01
C GLY A 121 -33.90 16.04 28.39
N LYS A 122 -34.45 14.82 28.54
CA LYS A 122 -34.52 14.11 29.83
C LYS A 122 -34.13 12.64 29.67
N ASP A 123 -32.84 12.40 29.44
CA ASP A 123 -32.32 11.07 29.14
C ASP A 123 -31.89 10.34 30.41
N THR A 124 -32.81 9.54 30.96
CA THR A 124 -32.60 8.77 32.20
C THR A 124 -32.00 7.39 31.94
N MET A 125 -30.70 7.32 31.62
CA MET A 125 -29.85 6.11 31.68
C MET A 125 -28.36 6.51 31.83
N GLY A 126 -27.93 6.89 33.04
CA GLY A 126 -26.55 7.40 33.23
C GLY A 126 -25.93 7.37 34.63
N ASP A 127 -26.66 6.95 35.67
CA ASP A 127 -26.20 7.06 37.06
C ASP A 127 -25.50 5.79 37.59
N LEU A 128 -24.21 5.66 37.29
CA LEU A 128 -23.27 4.86 38.08
C LEU A 128 -22.20 5.81 38.66
N PRO A 129 -22.18 6.07 39.99
CA PRO A 129 -21.23 7.00 40.59
C PRO A 129 -19.78 6.55 40.36
N ARG A 130 -19.06 7.28 39.49
CA ARG A 130 -17.71 6.90 39.04
C ARG A 130 -16.58 7.43 39.92
N ASP A 131 -16.90 7.99 41.08
CA ASP A 131 -15.96 8.58 42.02
C ASP A 131 -16.35 8.25 43.48
N PRO A 132 -15.56 7.41 44.19
CA PRO A 132 -15.78 7.10 45.60
C PRO A 132 -15.71 8.35 46.50
N THR A 133 -14.95 9.38 46.11
CA THR A 133 -14.77 10.57 46.94
C THR A 133 -16.06 11.36 47.07
N GLN A 134 -16.86 11.51 45.99
CA GLN A 134 -18.16 12.19 46.07
C GLN A 134 -19.14 11.48 47.01
N VAL A 135 -19.15 10.14 47.03
CA VAL A 135 -20.03 9.37 47.92
C VAL A 135 -19.60 9.54 49.38
N ILE A 136 -18.29 9.52 49.66
CA ILE A 136 -17.74 9.78 50.99
C ILE A 136 -18.04 11.22 51.43
N ASP A 137 -17.89 12.19 50.54
CA ASP A 137 -18.12 13.60 50.83
C ASP A 137 -19.61 13.90 51.07
N GLN A 138 -20.50 13.26 50.31
CA GLN A 138 -21.95 13.34 50.53
C GLN A 138 -22.38 12.65 51.83
N LEU A 139 -21.78 11.50 52.18
CA LEU A 139 -22.01 10.82 53.46
C LEU A 139 -21.47 11.62 54.66
N SER A 140 -20.32 12.28 54.50
CA SER A 140 -19.74 13.19 55.49
C SER A 140 -20.66 14.40 55.72
N ARG A 141 -21.20 15.00 54.65
CA ARG A 141 -22.16 16.11 54.72
C ARG A 141 -23.49 15.69 55.36
N THR A 142 -24.01 14.49 55.08
CA THR A 142 -25.23 13.99 55.76
C THR A 142 -24.98 13.63 57.22
N MET A 143 -23.82 13.07 57.58
CA MET A 143 -23.42 12.87 58.98
C MET A 143 -23.30 14.20 59.74
N GLN A 144 -22.63 15.21 59.17
CA GLN A 144 -22.53 16.55 59.78
C GLN A 144 -23.90 17.21 59.94
N THR A 145 -24.78 17.05 58.95
CA THR A 145 -26.18 17.51 59.03
C THR A 145 -26.90 16.79 60.17
N LEU A 146 -26.93 15.46 60.17
CA LEU A 146 -27.58 14.63 61.21
C LEU A 146 -27.05 14.94 62.61
N LYS A 147 -25.74 15.20 62.77
CA LYS A 147 -25.13 15.65 64.02
C LYS A 147 -25.75 16.98 64.48
N GLY A 148 -25.86 17.98 63.61
CA GLY A 148 -26.51 19.25 63.94
C GLY A 148 -28.00 19.11 64.30
N TRP A 149 -28.73 18.20 63.65
CA TRP A 149 -30.11 17.87 64.05
C TRP A 149 -30.18 17.18 65.41
N LEU A 150 -29.19 16.32 65.75
CA LEU A 150 -29.05 15.68 67.06
C LEU A 150 -28.72 16.69 68.17
N GLU A 151 -27.76 17.58 67.95
CA GLU A 151 -27.38 18.64 68.91
C GLU A 151 -28.54 19.63 69.14
N ASN A 152 -29.31 19.94 68.10
CA ASN A 152 -30.53 20.75 68.20
C ASN A 152 -31.66 20.01 68.96
N LEU A 153 -31.86 18.71 68.71
CA LEU A 153 -32.79 17.88 69.47
C LEU A 153 -32.39 17.76 70.95
N GLU A 154 -31.09 17.63 71.24
CA GLU A 154 -30.57 17.62 72.62
C GLU A 154 -30.82 18.95 73.32
N HIS A 155 -30.66 20.09 72.63
CA HIS A 155 -31.01 21.41 73.14
C HIS A 155 -32.53 21.55 73.35
N GLN A 156 -33.35 21.07 72.42
CA GLN A 156 -34.81 21.13 72.52
C GLN A 156 -35.36 20.24 73.65
N LEU A 157 -34.70 19.10 73.92
CA LEU A 157 -34.97 18.24 75.09
C LEU A 157 -34.48 18.87 76.40
N ARG A 158 -33.31 19.52 76.44
CA ARG A 158 -32.85 20.29 77.62
C ARG A 158 -33.74 21.49 77.93
N ALA A 159 -34.30 22.14 76.91
CA ALA A 159 -35.12 23.34 77.08
C ALA A 159 -36.54 23.04 77.61
N ASN A 160 -37.07 21.84 77.40
CA ASN A 160 -38.50 21.55 77.59
C ASN A 160 -38.81 20.45 78.62
N VAL A 161 -37.82 20.02 79.41
CA VAL A 161 -38.00 19.08 80.54
C VAL A 161 -37.86 19.82 81.86
N SER A 162 -38.99 20.28 82.39
CA SER A 162 -39.15 20.47 83.84
C SER A 162 -39.03 19.11 84.56
N TYR A 163 -38.65 19.11 85.84
CA TYR A 163 -38.25 17.91 86.58
C TYR A 163 -39.36 16.84 86.72
N ALA A 164 -39.48 15.98 85.71
CA ALA A 164 -40.08 14.66 85.79
C ALA A 164 -38.97 13.64 85.52
N ALA A 165 -38.41 13.05 86.58
CA ALA A 165 -37.42 12.00 86.43
C ALA A 165 -38.06 10.79 85.74
N LEU A 166 -37.51 10.34 84.60
CA LEU A 166 -37.85 9.02 84.07
C LEU A 166 -37.63 7.97 85.18
N PRO A 167 -38.56 7.02 85.39
CA PRO A 167 -38.33 5.91 86.30
C PRO A 167 -36.99 5.24 85.98
N ASN A 168 -36.14 5.05 86.99
CA ASN A 168 -34.76 4.61 86.77
C ASN A 168 -34.69 3.29 85.97
N GLU A 169 -35.63 2.37 86.19
CA GLU A 169 -35.77 1.14 85.42
C GLU A 169 -35.96 1.38 83.92
N LEU A 170 -36.74 2.38 83.53
CA LEU A 170 -37.04 2.70 82.13
C LEU A 170 -35.81 3.33 81.45
N ARG A 171 -35.04 4.15 82.20
CA ARG A 171 -33.74 4.66 81.73
C ARG A 171 -32.71 3.55 81.58
N GLU A 172 -32.60 2.63 82.55
CA GLU A 172 -31.72 1.47 82.43
C GLU A 172 -32.12 0.52 81.30
N MET A 173 -33.43 0.30 81.09
CA MET A 173 -33.94 -0.53 79.99
C MET A 173 -33.62 0.09 78.62
N LEU A 174 -33.72 1.42 78.50
CA LEU A 174 -33.30 2.15 77.30
C LEU A 174 -31.78 2.05 77.09
N GLN A 175 -30.96 2.25 78.13
CA GLN A 175 -29.50 2.13 78.03
C GLN A 175 -29.04 0.70 77.69
N ARG A 176 -29.68 -0.34 78.24
CA ARG A 176 -29.44 -1.74 77.85
C ARG A 176 -29.78 -1.97 76.38
N ARG A 177 -31.00 -1.62 75.95
CA ARG A 177 -31.41 -1.76 74.54
C ARG A 177 -30.51 -0.97 73.58
N LEU A 178 -30.04 0.22 73.96
CA LEU A 178 -29.13 1.01 73.15
C LEU A 178 -27.77 0.31 73.00
N GLY A 179 -27.18 -0.17 74.10
CA GLY A 179 -25.91 -0.91 74.08
C GLY A 179 -26.00 -2.29 73.42
N ASP A 180 -27.17 -2.94 73.45
CA ASP A 180 -27.42 -4.18 72.72
C ASP A 180 -27.53 -3.92 71.21
N LEU A 181 -28.22 -2.85 70.79
CA LEU A 181 -28.28 -2.39 69.40
C LEU A 181 -26.91 -1.93 68.89
N GLU A 182 -26.12 -1.24 69.71
CA GLU A 182 -24.76 -0.82 69.38
C GLU A 182 -23.85 -2.03 69.14
N ARG A 183 -23.89 -3.04 70.03
CA ARG A 183 -23.16 -4.31 69.81
C ARG A 183 -23.63 -5.04 68.56
N GLN A 184 -24.93 -5.07 68.28
CA GLN A 184 -25.48 -5.69 67.07
C GLN A 184 -25.08 -4.93 65.79
N LEU A 185 -25.03 -3.59 65.83
CA LEU A 185 -24.58 -2.75 64.73
C LEU A 185 -23.09 -2.96 64.45
N LEU A 186 -22.24 -2.92 65.49
CA LEU A 186 -20.80 -3.16 65.36
C LEU A 186 -20.50 -4.56 64.80
N SER A 187 -21.24 -5.58 65.25
CA SER A 187 -21.15 -6.94 64.69
C SER A 187 -21.47 -6.98 63.19
N LYS A 188 -22.52 -6.26 62.75
CA LYS A 188 -22.91 -6.20 61.34
C LYS A 188 -21.97 -5.34 60.49
N VAL A 189 -21.36 -4.30 61.04
CA VAL A 189 -20.31 -3.52 60.37
C VAL A 189 -19.08 -4.40 60.13
N ALA A 190 -18.63 -5.16 61.13
CA ALA A 190 -17.48 -6.06 60.99
C ALA A 190 -17.70 -7.15 59.92
N GLU A 191 -18.89 -7.78 59.89
CA GLU A 191 -19.25 -8.74 58.83
C GLU A 191 -19.24 -8.09 57.43
N LEU A 192 -19.79 -6.89 57.29
CA LEU A 192 -19.83 -6.15 56.01
C LEU A 192 -18.45 -5.65 55.56
N GLU A 193 -17.54 -5.36 56.49
CA GLU A 193 -16.15 -5.02 56.17
C GLU A 193 -15.37 -6.24 55.67
N ASP A 194 -15.62 -7.43 56.24
CA ASP A 194 -15.00 -8.69 55.80
C ASP A 194 -15.54 -9.14 54.43
N GLU A 195 -16.87 -9.13 54.21
CA GLU A 195 -17.50 -9.38 52.91
C GLU A 195 -16.98 -8.42 51.83
N LYS A 196 -16.85 -7.12 52.16
CA LYS A 196 -16.30 -6.10 51.26
C LYS A 196 -14.83 -6.38 50.93
N SER A 197 -14.04 -6.89 51.88
CA SER A 197 -12.64 -7.26 51.64
C SER A 197 -12.52 -8.45 50.68
N LEU A 198 -13.38 -9.47 50.86
CA LEU A 198 -13.46 -10.64 49.98
C LEU A 198 -13.88 -10.25 48.56
N LEU A 199 -14.95 -9.47 48.41
CA LEU A 199 -15.42 -8.98 47.10
C LEU A 199 -14.38 -8.11 46.40
N HIS A 200 -13.62 -7.28 47.14
CA HIS A 200 -12.53 -6.50 46.56
C HIS A 200 -11.38 -7.38 46.08
N ASN A 201 -10.99 -8.38 46.87
CA ASN A 201 -9.96 -9.36 46.52
C ASN A 201 -10.35 -10.17 45.27
N GLU A 202 -11.58 -10.71 45.22
CA GLU A 202 -12.08 -11.45 44.07
C GLU A 202 -12.18 -10.57 42.81
N THR A 203 -12.62 -9.31 42.95
CA THR A 203 -12.62 -8.33 41.85
C THR A 203 -11.20 -8.07 41.33
N SER A 204 -10.22 -7.94 42.23
CA SER A 204 -8.82 -7.71 41.85
C SER A 204 -8.20 -8.93 41.15
N ALA A 205 -8.50 -10.14 41.63
CA ALA A 205 -8.07 -11.39 41.02
C ALA A 205 -8.74 -11.64 39.66
N HIS A 206 -10.00 -11.26 39.49
CA HIS A 206 -10.68 -11.32 38.20
C HIS A 206 -10.07 -10.31 37.21
N ARG A 207 -9.80 -9.08 37.66
CA ARG A 207 -9.11 -8.06 36.85
C ARG A 207 -7.72 -8.52 36.42
N GLN A 208 -6.92 -9.09 37.32
CA GLN A 208 -5.59 -9.59 36.96
C GLN A 208 -5.67 -10.72 35.92
N LYS A 209 -6.67 -11.62 36.03
CA LYS A 209 -6.94 -12.64 35.00
C LYS A 209 -7.30 -12.01 33.66
N THR A 210 -8.17 -11.01 33.59
CA THR A 210 -8.51 -10.35 32.32
C THR A 210 -7.33 -9.58 31.72
N GLU A 211 -6.49 -8.94 32.54
CA GLU A 211 -5.26 -8.26 32.09
C GLU A 211 -4.24 -9.27 31.53
N THR A 212 -4.00 -10.41 32.20
CA THR A 212 -3.11 -11.46 31.65
C THR A 212 -3.64 -12.11 30.37
N ALA A 213 -4.96 -12.35 30.27
CA ALA A 213 -5.57 -12.87 29.05
C ALA A 213 -5.48 -11.87 27.89
N LEU A 214 -5.64 -10.57 28.17
CA LEU A 214 -5.46 -9.50 27.19
C LEU A 214 -4.00 -9.41 26.71
N SER A 215 -3.02 -9.50 27.61
CA SER A 215 -1.60 -9.53 27.23
C SER A 215 -1.27 -10.72 26.32
N ALA A 216 -1.73 -11.93 26.66
CA ALA A 216 -1.51 -13.13 25.84
C ALA A 216 -2.22 -13.05 24.47
N LEU A 217 -3.37 -12.38 24.38
CA LEU A 217 -4.04 -12.11 23.11
C LEU A 217 -3.29 -11.08 22.26
N LEU A 218 -2.78 -10.00 22.86
CA LEU A 218 -1.98 -8.98 22.16
C LEU A 218 -0.66 -9.55 21.63
N GLU A 219 0.02 -10.38 22.42
CA GLU A 219 1.22 -11.11 21.98
C GLU A 219 0.90 -12.03 20.80
N ARG A 220 -0.20 -12.82 20.90
CA ARG A 220 -0.64 -13.73 19.84
C ARG A 220 -1.09 -13.00 18.57
N VAL A 221 -1.67 -11.80 18.67
CA VAL A 221 -1.97 -10.94 17.52
C VAL A 221 -0.67 -10.44 16.89
N SER A 222 0.30 -9.97 17.68
CA SER A 222 1.60 -9.51 17.16
C SER A 222 2.38 -10.62 16.46
N GLU A 223 2.31 -11.87 16.94
CA GLU A 223 2.89 -13.03 16.25
C GLU A 223 2.17 -13.36 14.94
N LEU A 224 0.84 -13.25 14.89
CA LEU A 224 0.07 -13.43 13.65
C LEU A 224 0.33 -12.31 12.63
N GLU A 225 0.48 -11.05 13.08
CA GLU A 225 0.83 -9.92 12.22
C GLU A 225 2.25 -10.06 11.61
N LYS A 226 3.20 -10.64 12.35
CA LYS A 226 4.54 -10.98 11.82
C LYS A 226 4.54 -12.21 10.92
N GLY A 227 3.70 -13.20 11.22
CA GLY A 227 3.64 -14.49 10.52
C GLY A 227 2.75 -14.51 9.27
N SER A 228 1.92 -13.50 9.05
CA SER A 228 0.95 -13.45 7.94
C SER A 228 1.52 -12.91 6.62
N SER A 229 2.70 -13.41 6.19
CA SER A 229 3.08 -13.31 4.78
C SER A 229 2.12 -14.14 3.93
N ALA A 230 1.53 -13.57 2.88
CA ALA A 230 0.55 -14.25 2.03
C ALA A 230 1.16 -15.29 1.06
N PHE A 231 2.38 -15.75 1.35
CA PHE A 231 3.27 -16.51 0.48
C PHE A 231 3.86 -17.68 1.28
N LYS A 232 4.12 -18.84 0.64
CA LYS A 232 4.59 -20.05 1.34
C LYS A 232 6.04 -19.89 1.82
N SER A 233 6.86 -19.17 1.04
CA SER A 233 8.12 -18.58 1.47
C SER A 233 8.07 -17.05 1.29
N PRO A 234 8.93 -16.26 1.97
CA PRO A 234 8.92 -14.80 1.86
C PRO A 234 9.45 -14.28 0.50
N ASP A 235 10.04 -15.14 -0.34
CA ASP A 235 10.64 -14.83 -1.63
C ASP A 235 9.83 -15.32 -2.85
N GLU A 236 8.82 -16.19 -2.66
CA GLU A 236 7.90 -16.72 -3.69
C GLU A 236 6.81 -15.71 -4.15
N PHE A 237 7.21 -14.48 -4.50
CA PHE A 237 6.30 -13.48 -5.07
C PHE A 237 6.88 -12.73 -6.28
N LYS A 238 5.97 -12.21 -7.11
CA LYS A 238 6.26 -11.33 -8.25
C LYS A 238 5.57 -9.99 -8.07
N VAL A 239 6.18 -8.95 -8.63
CA VAL A 239 5.54 -7.67 -8.89
C VAL A 239 5.10 -7.64 -10.36
N GLY A 240 3.82 -7.38 -10.60
CA GLY A 240 3.23 -7.28 -11.94
C GLY A 240 2.87 -5.83 -12.28
N LEU A 241 3.46 -5.31 -13.35
CA LEU A 241 3.20 -3.98 -13.92
C LEU A 241 2.57 -4.16 -15.31
N PRO A 242 1.23 -4.21 -15.43
CA PRO A 242 0.56 -4.59 -16.67
C PRO A 242 0.49 -3.47 -17.74
N LEU A 243 0.80 -2.21 -17.41
CA LEU A 243 0.57 -1.06 -18.28
C LEU A 243 1.65 0.02 -18.11
N ARG A 244 2.08 0.63 -19.22
CA ARG A 244 2.93 1.83 -19.23
C ARG A 244 2.18 2.99 -18.60
N THR A 245 2.66 3.45 -17.45
CA THR A 245 2.12 4.58 -16.67
C THR A 245 3.26 5.26 -15.92
N ASN A 246 3.05 6.46 -15.41
CA ASN A 246 3.99 7.14 -14.51
C ASN A 246 3.62 7.00 -13.02
N TYR A 247 2.89 5.95 -12.64
CA TYR A 247 2.42 5.78 -11.26
C TYR A 247 2.35 4.33 -10.74
N LEU A 248 2.33 3.29 -11.60
CA LEU A 248 2.58 1.92 -11.14
C LEU A 248 4.09 1.74 -10.91
N TYR A 249 4.50 1.42 -9.68
CA TYR A 249 5.89 1.10 -9.36
C TYR A 249 6.01 0.20 -8.13
N GLY A 250 7.13 -0.52 -8.02
CA GLY A 250 7.58 -1.11 -6.77
C GLY A 250 8.64 -0.23 -6.11
N LYS A 251 8.77 -0.29 -4.78
CA LYS A 251 9.83 0.40 -4.04
C LYS A 251 10.50 -0.58 -3.07
N ILE A 252 11.83 -0.60 -3.09
CA ILE A 252 12.61 -1.33 -2.10
C ILE A 252 12.76 -0.47 -0.83
N LYS A 253 12.50 -1.04 0.36
CA LYS A 253 12.62 -0.31 1.64
C LYS A 253 14.07 -0.07 2.04
N LYS A 254 14.94 -1.05 1.80
CA LYS A 254 16.39 -0.90 1.96
C LYS A 254 16.97 0.03 0.90
N THR A 255 17.83 0.95 1.32
CA THR A 255 18.72 1.72 0.44
C THR A 255 20.07 1.00 0.27
N LEU A 256 20.89 1.46 -0.68
CA LEU A 256 22.24 0.93 -0.89
C LEU A 256 23.26 1.65 0.03
N PRO A 257 24.31 0.95 0.50
CA PRO A 257 25.52 1.58 1.04
C PRO A 257 26.39 2.11 -0.12
N GLU A 258 27.62 2.55 0.19
CA GLU A 258 28.62 2.84 -0.84
C GLU A 258 29.11 1.52 -1.46
N LEU A 259 29.12 1.40 -2.80
CA LEU A 259 29.50 0.17 -3.50
C LEU A 259 30.63 0.42 -4.51
N TYR A 260 31.75 -0.29 -4.32
CA TYR A 260 32.90 -0.34 -5.24
C TYR A 260 32.78 -1.48 -6.29
N ALA A 261 31.85 -2.40 -6.06
CA ALA A 261 31.39 -3.40 -7.00
C ALA A 261 29.97 -3.81 -6.64
N PHE A 262 29.22 -4.31 -7.61
CA PHE A 262 27.95 -4.97 -7.32
C PHE A 262 27.68 -6.12 -8.30
N THR A 263 26.77 -6.98 -7.89
CA THR A 263 25.99 -7.82 -8.79
C THR A 263 24.53 -7.50 -8.53
N VAL A 264 23.74 -7.34 -9.59
CA VAL A 264 22.27 -7.32 -9.53
C VAL A 264 21.77 -8.53 -10.32
N CYS A 265 20.84 -9.29 -9.76
CA CYS A 265 20.14 -10.36 -10.46
C CYS A 265 18.64 -10.20 -10.28
N LEU A 266 17.86 -10.56 -11.30
CA LEU A 266 16.40 -10.60 -11.26
C LEU A 266 15.86 -11.59 -12.28
N TRP A 267 14.72 -12.19 -11.96
CA TRP A 267 13.85 -12.82 -12.95
C TRP A 267 12.86 -11.79 -13.48
N LEU A 268 12.66 -11.76 -14.80
CA LEU A 268 11.64 -10.92 -15.44
C LEU A 268 10.96 -11.64 -16.60
N ARG A 269 9.76 -11.16 -16.95
CA ARG A 269 8.97 -11.64 -18.10
C ARG A 269 8.25 -10.48 -18.76
N SER A 270 8.46 -10.28 -20.06
CA SER A 270 7.79 -9.23 -20.83
C SER A 270 7.62 -9.60 -22.30
N SER A 271 6.50 -9.17 -22.87
CA SER A 271 6.21 -9.19 -24.31
C SER A 271 5.99 -7.76 -24.86
N ALA A 272 6.48 -6.75 -24.13
CA ALA A 272 6.23 -5.35 -24.44
C ALA A 272 7.19 -4.79 -25.50
N SER A 273 6.63 -4.34 -26.62
CA SER A 273 7.35 -3.66 -27.70
C SER A 273 7.18 -2.13 -27.62
N PRO A 274 8.04 -1.31 -28.26
CA PRO A 274 9.25 -1.72 -28.99
C PRO A 274 10.41 -2.18 -28.08
N GLY A 275 10.40 -1.81 -26.80
CA GLY A 275 11.29 -2.33 -25.76
C GLY A 275 10.59 -2.35 -24.39
N ILE A 276 11.09 -3.14 -23.44
CA ILE A 276 10.38 -3.51 -22.21
C ILE A 276 10.17 -2.37 -21.22
N GLY A 277 10.90 -1.25 -21.33
CA GLY A 277 10.93 -0.14 -20.37
C GLY A 277 12.05 -0.30 -19.33
N THR A 278 11.82 0.18 -18.10
CA THR A 278 12.85 0.31 -17.05
C THR A 278 12.62 -0.67 -15.88
N PRO A 279 13.15 -1.91 -15.89
CA PRO A 279 13.00 -2.86 -14.79
C PRO A 279 13.35 -2.29 -13.40
N PHE A 280 14.42 -1.49 -13.29
CA PHE A 280 14.76 -0.80 -12.04
C PHE A 280 15.59 0.46 -12.27
N SER A 281 15.51 1.39 -11.31
CA SER A 281 16.37 2.57 -11.20
C SER A 281 16.76 2.85 -9.75
N TYR A 282 17.94 3.43 -9.55
CA TYR A 282 18.46 3.90 -8.27
C TYR A 282 18.94 5.34 -8.43
N ALA A 283 18.35 6.25 -7.64
CA ALA A 283 18.61 7.68 -7.70
C ALA A 283 19.04 8.22 -6.33
N VAL A 284 20.00 9.14 -6.32
CA VAL A 284 20.58 9.79 -5.13
C VAL A 284 20.49 11.31 -5.26
N PRO A 285 20.55 12.08 -4.15
CA PRO A 285 20.51 13.54 -4.23
C PRO A 285 21.62 14.10 -5.13
N GLY A 286 21.22 14.69 -6.27
CA GLY A 286 22.14 15.25 -7.27
C GLY A 286 22.62 14.28 -8.35
N GLN A 287 22.18 13.01 -8.36
CA GLN A 287 22.33 12.11 -9.51
C GLN A 287 21.10 11.19 -9.62
N ALA A 288 20.28 11.42 -10.64
CA ALA A 288 19.11 10.62 -11.00
C ALA A 288 19.53 9.22 -11.48
N ASN A 289 20.48 9.18 -12.41
CA ASN A 289 20.94 7.98 -13.11
C ASN A 289 22.14 7.35 -12.39
N GLU A 290 22.03 7.09 -11.07
CA GLU A 290 23.14 6.53 -10.30
C GLU A 290 23.33 5.04 -10.63
N ILE A 291 22.23 4.27 -10.74
CA ILE A 291 22.17 3.00 -11.49
C ILE A 291 20.81 2.88 -12.18
N VAL A 292 20.73 2.58 -13.48
CA VAL A 292 19.45 2.30 -14.18
C VAL A 292 19.63 1.14 -15.15
N LEU A 293 18.64 0.24 -15.26
CA LEU A 293 18.55 -0.74 -16.35
C LEU A 293 17.29 -0.45 -17.17
N ILE A 294 17.45 -0.21 -18.47
CA ILE A 294 16.37 0.26 -19.35
C ILE A 294 16.47 -0.33 -20.77
N GLU A 295 15.33 -0.63 -21.39
CA GLU A 295 15.20 -0.87 -22.84
C GLU A 295 14.12 0.08 -23.38
N TRP A 296 14.52 1.09 -24.16
CA TRP A 296 13.64 2.18 -24.59
C TRP A 296 13.74 2.47 -26.09
N GLY A 297 12.58 2.62 -26.74
CA GLY A 297 12.52 2.74 -28.19
C GLY A 297 12.94 1.44 -28.88
N ASN A 298 13.80 1.56 -29.89
CA ASN A 298 14.41 0.42 -30.62
C ASN A 298 15.89 0.21 -30.22
N ASN A 299 16.31 0.75 -29.07
CA ASN A 299 17.66 0.57 -28.56
C ASN A 299 17.78 -0.79 -27.85
N PRO A 300 18.98 -1.40 -27.78
CA PRO A 300 19.21 -2.56 -26.92
C PRO A 300 19.04 -2.18 -25.44
N ILE A 301 19.03 -3.19 -24.57
CA ILE A 301 19.06 -2.99 -23.12
C ILE A 301 20.34 -2.24 -22.72
N GLU A 302 20.19 -1.18 -21.96
CA GLU A 302 21.25 -0.31 -21.50
C GLU A 302 21.35 -0.32 -19.98
N LEU A 303 22.57 -0.52 -19.47
CA LEU A 303 22.94 -0.24 -18.09
C LEU A 303 23.52 1.17 -18.02
N LEU A 304 22.92 2.03 -17.20
CA LEU A 304 23.44 3.34 -16.87
C LEU A 304 24.05 3.30 -15.47
N ILE A 305 25.24 3.88 -15.32
CA ILE A 305 25.86 4.21 -14.03
C ILE A 305 26.42 5.63 -14.13
N ASN A 306 25.94 6.54 -13.27
CA ASN A 306 26.37 7.95 -13.21
C ASN A 306 26.40 8.65 -14.58
N ASP A 307 25.28 8.60 -15.32
CA ASP A 307 25.13 9.08 -16.71
C ASP A 307 26.15 8.49 -17.73
N LYS A 308 26.71 7.31 -17.46
CA LYS A 308 27.50 6.53 -18.42
C LYS A 308 26.72 5.29 -18.83
N VAL A 309 26.66 5.05 -20.14
CA VAL A 309 25.84 4.00 -20.76
C VAL A 309 26.73 2.84 -21.20
N ALA A 310 26.30 1.61 -20.93
CA ALA A 310 26.80 0.40 -21.57
C ALA A 310 25.63 -0.39 -22.18
N GLN A 311 25.77 -0.80 -23.44
CA GLN A 311 24.77 -1.62 -24.14
C GLN A 311 25.02 -3.10 -23.83
N LEU A 312 23.99 -3.78 -23.34
CA LEU A 312 24.05 -5.17 -22.93
C LEU A 312 23.47 -6.08 -24.03
N PRO A 313 24.16 -7.17 -24.44
CA PRO A 313 23.66 -8.11 -25.44
C PRO A 313 22.68 -9.12 -24.80
N LEU A 314 21.54 -8.61 -24.33
CA LEU A 314 20.47 -9.36 -23.69
C LEU A 314 19.21 -9.32 -24.58
N PHE A 315 18.32 -10.31 -24.48
CA PHE A 315 17.07 -10.36 -25.26
C PHE A 315 15.94 -11.03 -24.47
N ILE A 316 14.89 -10.27 -24.16
CA ILE A 316 13.91 -10.62 -23.10
C ILE A 316 12.46 -10.14 -23.39
N SER A 317 12.17 -9.81 -24.65
CA SER A 317 10.89 -9.23 -25.09
C SER A 317 9.96 -10.22 -25.80
N ASP A 318 10.23 -11.53 -25.65
CA ASP A 318 9.52 -12.63 -26.31
C ASP A 318 8.29 -13.16 -25.54
N GLY A 319 8.13 -12.74 -24.27
CA GLY A 319 7.07 -13.18 -23.37
C GLY A 319 7.44 -14.32 -22.40
N LYS A 320 8.69 -14.81 -22.39
CA LYS A 320 9.17 -15.85 -21.46
C LYS A 320 9.74 -15.28 -20.16
N TRP A 321 9.95 -16.15 -19.17
CA TRP A 321 10.74 -15.84 -17.98
C TRP A 321 12.23 -15.96 -18.27
N HIS A 322 12.98 -14.88 -18.08
CA HIS A 322 14.45 -14.89 -18.14
C HIS A 322 15.06 -14.49 -16.80
N HIS A 323 16.19 -15.10 -16.46
CA HIS A 323 17.04 -14.72 -15.34
C HIS A 323 18.20 -13.86 -15.84
N ILE A 324 18.19 -12.57 -15.52
CA ILE A 324 19.30 -11.67 -15.85
C ILE A 324 20.16 -11.45 -14.62
N CYS A 325 21.48 -11.53 -14.78
CA CYS A 325 22.43 -10.93 -13.85
C CYS A 325 23.33 -9.93 -14.57
N VAL A 326 23.64 -8.82 -13.92
CA VAL A 326 24.68 -7.88 -14.37
C VAL A 326 25.65 -7.62 -13.22
N THR A 327 26.95 -7.78 -13.49
CA THR A 327 28.02 -7.46 -12.56
C THR A 327 28.75 -6.19 -13.01
N TRP A 328 29.26 -5.42 -12.06
CA TRP A 328 30.08 -4.24 -12.35
C TRP A 328 31.07 -3.94 -11.21
N THR A 329 32.19 -3.26 -11.52
CA THR A 329 33.11 -2.70 -10.52
C THR A 329 33.73 -1.36 -10.95
N THR A 330 34.02 -0.52 -9.95
CA THR A 330 34.77 0.74 -10.12
C THR A 330 36.13 0.56 -10.78
N ARG A 331 36.77 -0.61 -10.64
CA ARG A 331 38.08 -0.86 -11.25
C ARG A 331 37.91 -0.99 -12.76
N ASP A 332 38.46 -0.01 -13.48
CA ASP A 332 38.41 0.11 -14.94
C ASP A 332 36.98 0.17 -15.55
N GLY A 333 35.94 0.29 -14.71
CA GLY A 333 34.54 0.29 -15.15
C GLY A 333 34.11 -1.02 -15.79
N MET A 334 34.72 -2.14 -15.36
CA MET A 334 34.45 -3.48 -15.88
C MET A 334 33.01 -3.91 -15.56
N TRP A 335 32.32 -4.49 -16.54
CA TRP A 335 31.00 -5.10 -16.38
C TRP A 335 30.89 -6.44 -17.11
N GLU A 336 29.98 -7.30 -16.66
CA GLU A 336 29.60 -8.56 -17.31
C GLU A 336 28.08 -8.73 -17.26
N ALA A 337 27.48 -9.15 -18.38
CA ALA A 337 26.04 -9.38 -18.52
C ALA A 337 25.76 -10.86 -18.78
N PHE A 338 24.81 -11.41 -18.01
CA PHE A 338 24.41 -12.81 -18.05
C PHE A 338 22.90 -12.93 -18.27
N GLN A 339 22.51 -13.94 -19.04
CA GLN A 339 21.12 -14.33 -19.26
C GLN A 339 21.01 -15.84 -19.09
N ASP A 340 20.02 -16.28 -18.30
CA ASP A 340 19.68 -17.68 -18.03
C ASP A 340 20.87 -18.53 -17.55
N GLY A 341 21.82 -17.87 -16.87
CA GLY A 341 23.05 -18.44 -16.33
C GLY A 341 24.28 -18.30 -17.24
N GLU A 342 24.10 -18.08 -18.55
CA GLU A 342 25.20 -17.92 -19.51
C GLU A 342 25.68 -16.46 -19.60
N LYS A 343 26.99 -16.25 -19.79
CA LYS A 343 27.55 -14.91 -19.99
C LYS A 343 27.48 -14.49 -21.46
N LEU A 344 26.58 -13.55 -21.77
CA LEU A 344 26.40 -13.04 -23.13
C LEU A 344 27.27 -11.82 -23.46
N GLY A 345 27.70 -11.05 -22.45
CA GLY A 345 28.45 -9.81 -22.68
C GLY A 345 29.45 -9.44 -21.59
N THR A 346 30.42 -8.60 -21.96
CA THR A 346 31.34 -7.91 -21.05
C THR A 346 31.89 -6.66 -21.71
N GLY A 347 32.31 -5.68 -20.90
CA GLY A 347 32.99 -4.48 -21.36
C GLY A 347 33.67 -3.74 -20.22
N GLU A 348 34.23 -2.58 -20.55
CA GLU A 348 35.02 -1.72 -19.67
C GLU A 348 34.61 -0.24 -19.83
N ASN A 349 35.22 0.65 -19.04
CA ASN A 349 35.00 2.10 -19.04
C ASN A 349 33.57 2.57 -18.69
N LEU A 350 32.72 1.70 -18.13
CA LEU A 350 31.44 2.11 -17.54
C LEU A 350 31.69 2.74 -16.16
N ALA A 351 31.64 4.07 -16.08
CA ALA A 351 31.83 4.85 -14.85
C ALA A 351 33.06 4.43 -14.00
N PRO A 352 34.27 4.31 -14.59
CA PRO A 352 35.47 3.89 -13.86
C PRO A 352 35.78 4.88 -12.72
N TRP A 353 36.25 4.33 -11.59
CA TRP A 353 36.63 5.06 -10.37
C TRP A 353 35.51 5.86 -9.68
N HIS A 354 34.24 5.64 -10.04
CA HIS A 354 33.06 6.24 -9.38
C HIS A 354 32.36 5.23 -8.46
N PRO A 355 32.52 5.28 -7.12
CA PRO A 355 31.75 4.43 -6.22
C PRO A 355 30.26 4.80 -6.27
N ILE A 356 29.38 3.80 -6.25
CA ILE A 356 27.93 4.03 -6.18
C ILE A 356 27.62 4.72 -4.85
N LYS A 357 26.97 5.88 -4.91
CA LYS A 357 26.69 6.69 -3.73
C LYS A 357 25.64 6.03 -2.80
N PRO A 358 25.81 6.07 -1.47
CA PRO A 358 24.84 5.52 -0.52
C PRO A 358 23.56 6.37 -0.39
N GLY A 359 22.51 5.77 0.17
CA GLY A 359 21.37 6.50 0.74
C GLY A 359 20.31 6.99 -0.26
N GLY A 360 20.34 6.52 -1.50
CA GLY A 360 19.35 6.82 -2.53
C GLY A 360 18.05 6.04 -2.41
N VAL A 361 17.20 6.17 -3.42
CA VAL A 361 15.91 5.48 -3.54
C VAL A 361 15.96 4.50 -4.72
N LEU A 362 15.64 3.24 -4.43
CA LEU A 362 15.60 2.14 -5.39
C LEU A 362 14.14 1.83 -5.76
N ILE A 363 13.81 2.04 -7.04
CA ILE A 363 12.49 1.89 -7.62
C ILE A 363 12.50 0.74 -8.63
N LEU A 364 11.41 -0.02 -8.67
CA LEU A 364 11.14 -1.08 -9.62
C LEU A 364 10.11 -0.61 -10.64
N GLY A 365 10.42 -0.80 -11.92
CA GLY A 365 9.51 -0.57 -13.04
C GLY A 365 9.41 0.86 -13.58
N GLN A 366 10.24 1.80 -13.10
CA GLN A 366 10.23 3.21 -13.52
C GLN A 366 11.65 3.78 -13.61
N GLU A 367 11.83 4.73 -14.52
CA GLU A 367 12.97 5.67 -14.61
C GLU A 367 12.79 6.80 -13.56
N GLN A 368 13.86 7.36 -12.99
CA GLN A 368 13.89 8.36 -11.91
C GLN A 368 14.54 9.70 -12.27
N ASP A 369 13.89 10.49 -13.13
CA ASP A 369 14.15 11.92 -13.38
C ASP A 369 14.33 12.77 -12.08
N THR A 370 13.79 12.32 -10.94
CA THR A 370 14.17 12.76 -9.59
C THR A 370 14.14 11.61 -8.57
N VAL A 371 14.85 11.77 -7.43
CA VAL A 371 14.88 10.80 -6.33
C VAL A 371 13.47 10.44 -5.85
N GLY A 372 13.02 9.24 -6.18
CA GLY A 372 11.70 8.70 -5.86
C GLY A 372 10.51 9.28 -6.64
N GLY A 373 10.72 9.94 -7.79
CA GLY A 373 9.60 10.54 -8.54
C GLY A 373 9.95 11.13 -9.92
N ARG A 374 8.95 11.80 -10.54
CA ARG A 374 8.95 12.30 -11.93
C ARG A 374 9.12 11.24 -13.03
N PHE A 375 8.60 10.04 -12.78
CA PHE A 375 8.61 8.96 -13.74
C PHE A 375 7.95 9.35 -15.09
N ASP A 376 8.50 8.91 -16.22
CA ASP A 376 7.82 8.98 -17.53
C ASP A 376 7.17 7.64 -17.90
N ALA A 377 5.92 7.73 -18.33
CA ALA A 377 5.16 6.57 -18.82
C ALA A 377 5.77 5.96 -20.10
N THR A 378 6.54 6.68 -20.91
CA THR A 378 7.19 6.07 -22.09
C THR A 378 8.36 5.16 -21.74
N GLN A 379 8.99 5.37 -20.59
CA GLN A 379 10.12 4.60 -20.07
C GLN A 379 9.70 3.53 -19.05
N ALA A 380 8.46 3.58 -18.54
CA ALA A 380 7.91 2.63 -17.59
C ALA A 380 7.97 1.17 -18.08
N PHE A 381 8.36 0.25 -17.18
CA PHE A 381 8.37 -1.19 -17.46
C PHE A 381 6.95 -1.74 -17.64
N VAL A 382 6.81 -2.71 -18.55
CA VAL A 382 5.62 -3.57 -18.62
C VAL A 382 6.03 -5.03 -18.57
N GLY A 383 5.40 -5.79 -17.67
CA GLY A 383 5.67 -7.20 -17.48
C GLY A 383 5.56 -7.64 -16.03
N GLU A 384 6.23 -8.75 -15.71
CA GLU A 384 6.34 -9.31 -14.37
C GLU A 384 7.82 -9.40 -13.97
N MET A 385 8.12 -9.27 -12.67
CA MET A 385 9.47 -9.45 -12.12
C MET A 385 9.45 -10.13 -10.75
N SER A 386 10.49 -10.92 -10.45
CA SER A 386 10.65 -11.66 -9.18
C SER A 386 12.14 -11.81 -8.83
N GLN A 387 12.44 -12.15 -7.58
CA GLN A 387 13.80 -12.45 -7.10
C GLN A 387 14.85 -11.38 -7.44
N PHE A 388 14.47 -10.11 -7.38
CA PHE A 388 15.41 -8.99 -7.48
C PHE A 388 16.35 -8.96 -6.27
N ASN A 389 17.63 -9.23 -6.49
CA ASN A 389 18.67 -9.34 -5.47
C ASN A 389 19.89 -8.49 -5.83
N ILE A 390 20.54 -7.88 -4.83
CA ILE A 390 21.81 -7.13 -4.98
C ILE A 390 22.84 -7.61 -3.95
N TRP A 391 24.07 -7.80 -4.43
CA TRP A 391 25.29 -8.09 -3.66
C TRP A 391 26.32 -6.98 -3.87
N ASP A 392 27.21 -6.80 -2.89
CA ASP A 392 28.30 -5.82 -2.82
C ASP A 392 29.61 -6.23 -3.53
N ARG A 393 29.51 -7.19 -4.45
CA ARG A 393 30.65 -7.82 -5.11
C ARG A 393 30.23 -8.40 -6.46
N VAL A 394 31.21 -8.63 -7.32
CA VAL A 394 31.08 -9.48 -8.50
C VAL A 394 30.91 -10.94 -8.03
N LEU A 395 29.78 -11.57 -8.36
CA LEU A 395 29.59 -13.02 -8.20
C LEU A 395 30.35 -13.80 -9.28
N LYS A 396 30.62 -15.09 -9.05
CA LYS A 396 31.19 -15.95 -10.11
C LYS A 396 30.10 -16.35 -11.10
N ALA A 397 30.51 -16.67 -12.33
CA ALA A 397 29.63 -17.29 -13.32
C ALA A 397 29.00 -18.61 -12.80
N GLU A 398 29.74 -19.40 -12.02
CA GLU A 398 29.23 -20.61 -11.35
C GLU A 398 28.12 -20.29 -10.33
N ASP A 399 28.29 -19.26 -9.50
CA ASP A 399 27.27 -18.81 -8.55
C ASP A 399 26.00 -18.35 -9.29
N ILE A 400 26.19 -17.56 -10.36
CA ILE A 400 25.10 -17.04 -11.22
C ILE A 400 24.34 -18.17 -11.92
N MET A 401 25.04 -19.17 -12.46
CA MET A 401 24.44 -20.35 -13.09
C MET A 401 23.66 -21.21 -12.08
N ASN A 402 24.17 -21.35 -10.85
CA ASN A 402 23.47 -22.07 -9.78
C ASN A 402 22.20 -21.33 -9.31
N ILE A 403 22.16 -20.00 -9.36
CA ILE A 403 20.95 -19.20 -9.10
C ILE A 403 19.96 -19.33 -10.27
N ALA A 404 20.44 -19.25 -11.53
CA ALA A 404 19.62 -19.39 -12.74
C ALA A 404 18.94 -20.76 -12.81
N ASN A 405 19.69 -21.83 -12.62
CA ASN A 405 19.20 -23.22 -12.63
C ASN A 405 18.53 -23.62 -11.30
N CYS A 406 18.10 -22.65 -10.48
CA CYS A 406 17.38 -22.85 -9.21
C CYS A 406 18.09 -23.76 -8.17
N SER A 407 19.35 -24.10 -8.42
CA SER A 407 20.14 -25.12 -7.71
C SER A 407 20.71 -24.60 -6.40
N THR A 408 20.64 -23.28 -6.15
CA THR A 408 20.98 -22.67 -4.86
C THR A 408 20.19 -21.39 -4.65
N ASN A 409 19.41 -21.33 -3.56
CA ASN A 409 18.83 -20.07 -3.10
C ASN A 409 19.93 -19.25 -2.40
N MET A 410 20.50 -18.29 -3.13
CA MET A 410 21.41 -17.29 -2.58
C MET A 410 20.69 -15.92 -2.55
N PRO A 411 20.27 -15.41 -1.37
CA PRO A 411 19.71 -14.07 -1.28
C PRO A 411 20.79 -12.99 -1.37
N GLY A 412 20.41 -11.82 -1.88
CA GLY A 412 21.27 -10.63 -1.94
C GLY A 412 21.61 -10.08 -0.55
N ASN A 413 22.90 -9.94 -0.23
CA ASN A 413 23.31 -9.48 1.10
C ASN A 413 23.08 -7.98 1.31
N ILE A 414 22.95 -7.20 0.25
CA ILE A 414 22.51 -5.79 0.32
C ILE A 414 20.98 -5.75 0.23
N ILE A 415 20.44 -6.07 -0.96
CA ILE A 415 19.01 -6.17 -1.21
C ILE A 415 18.64 -7.64 -1.40
N PRO A 416 17.98 -8.29 -0.42
CA PRO A 416 17.32 -9.57 -0.63
C PRO A 416 15.89 -9.37 -1.14
N TRP A 417 15.43 -10.26 -2.02
CA TRP A 417 14.03 -10.35 -2.40
C TRP A 417 13.20 -11.00 -1.30
N VAL A 418 12.55 -10.20 -0.46
CA VAL A 418 11.62 -10.67 0.57
C VAL A 418 10.39 -9.76 0.64
N ASP A 419 9.23 -10.35 0.91
CA ASP A 419 7.90 -9.71 0.92
C ASP A 419 7.94 -8.34 1.62
N ASN A 420 8.38 -8.33 2.89
CA ASN A 420 8.47 -7.14 3.72
C ASN A 420 9.41 -6.04 3.20
N ASN A 421 10.35 -6.33 2.28
CA ASN A 421 11.28 -5.36 1.72
C ASN A 421 10.72 -4.64 0.47
N VAL A 422 9.60 -5.10 -0.10
CA VAL A 422 9.06 -4.60 -1.38
C VAL A 422 7.64 -4.07 -1.22
N ASP A 423 7.48 -2.75 -1.27
CA ASP A 423 6.16 -2.10 -1.36
C ASP A 423 5.76 -1.91 -2.83
N VAL A 424 4.45 -1.88 -3.10
CA VAL A 424 3.88 -1.65 -4.45
C VAL A 424 2.89 -0.49 -4.44
N PHE A 425 2.90 0.34 -5.48
CA PHE A 425 2.19 1.60 -5.57
C PHE A 425 1.38 1.73 -6.88
N GLY A 426 0.39 2.62 -6.86
CA GLY A 426 -0.40 2.99 -8.05
C GLY A 426 -1.29 1.90 -8.64
N GLY A 427 -1.45 0.75 -7.96
CA GLY A 427 -2.13 -0.42 -8.50
C GLY A 427 -1.17 -1.43 -9.16
N ALA A 428 0.15 -1.27 -9.02
CA ALA A 428 1.09 -2.36 -9.27
C ALA A 428 0.74 -3.55 -8.37
N THR A 429 0.74 -4.74 -8.95
CA THR A 429 0.22 -5.95 -8.30
C THR A 429 1.32 -6.76 -7.64
N LYS A 430 1.00 -7.45 -6.55
CA LYS A 430 1.90 -8.40 -5.87
C LYS A 430 1.18 -9.74 -5.79
N TRP A 431 1.73 -10.74 -6.47
CA TRP A 431 1.14 -12.08 -6.56
C TRP A 431 2.16 -13.14 -6.16
N PRO A 432 1.73 -14.30 -5.64
CA PRO A 432 2.61 -15.46 -5.54
C PRO A 432 3.21 -15.80 -6.92
N VAL A 433 4.41 -16.37 -6.93
CA VAL A 433 4.91 -17.06 -8.12
C VAL A 433 4.91 -18.55 -7.84
N GLU A 434 4.65 -19.32 -8.88
CA GLU A 434 5.18 -20.67 -9.02
C GLU A 434 6.72 -20.65 -8.86
N THR A 435 7.24 -21.80 -8.44
CA THR A 435 8.63 -21.98 -8.01
C THR A 435 9.62 -21.63 -9.12
N CYS A 436 10.89 -21.45 -8.75
CA CYS A 436 11.95 -21.22 -9.72
C CYS A 436 12.01 -22.35 -10.77
N GLU A 437 11.80 -23.60 -10.35
CA GLU A 437 11.77 -24.79 -11.22
C GLU A 437 10.68 -24.69 -12.30
N GLU A 438 9.51 -24.14 -11.96
CA GLU A 438 8.38 -23.98 -12.89
C GLU A 438 8.67 -22.91 -13.97
N ARG A 439 9.58 -21.96 -13.72
CA ARG A 439 10.05 -20.98 -14.74
C ARG A 439 10.96 -21.61 -15.78
N LEU A 440 11.72 -22.65 -15.40
CA LEU A 440 12.58 -23.41 -16.32
C LEU A 440 11.77 -24.22 -17.35
N LEU A 441 10.46 -24.38 -17.14
CA LEU A 441 9.55 -25.05 -18.08
C LEU A 441 9.02 -24.11 -19.18
N ASP A 442 9.14 -22.80 -19.00
CA ASP A 442 8.75 -21.77 -19.99
C ASP A 442 9.90 -21.43 -20.97
N LEU A 443 11.16 -21.81 -20.68
CA LEU A 443 12.39 -21.48 -21.45
C LEU A 443 12.51 -22.18 -22.82
#